data_AF-A0A5P9CHA7-F1
#
_entry.id   AF-A0A5P9CHA7-F1
#
_cell.length_a   1.000
_cell.length_b   1.000
_cell.length_c   1.000
_cell.angle_alpha   90.00
_cell.angle_beta   90.00
_cell.angle_gamma   90.00
#
_symmetry.space_group_name_H-M   'P 1'
#
loop_
_entity.id
_entity.type
_entity.pdbx_description
1 polymer ?
#
loop_
_entity_poly.entity_id
_entity_poly.type
_entity_poly.pdbx_seq_one_letter_code
_entity_poly.pdbx_strand_id
1 'polypeptide(L)'
;MIDLLFFLALAVYFLFCSGSDTSKKQASIAMLVYLVYLFVYKVIPPFPAMTTKYDGQLYGFMPLVSLGAILLPHFNGQSSEVVTRALGWLGMITAIFVMLCFKFYVW
;
A
#
# COMPACT_ATOMS: atom_id res chain seq x y z
N MET A 1 11.49 -6.27 -3.85
CA MET A 1 12.52 -6.08 -2.78
C MET A 1 12.57 -4.62 -2.37
N ILE A 2 12.61 -3.69 -3.32
CA ILE A 2 12.52 -2.24 -3.07
C ILE A 2 11.24 -1.90 -2.26
N ASP A 3 10.11 -2.50 -2.58
CA ASP A 3 8.79 -2.26 -1.94
C ASP A 3 8.81 -2.54 -0.43
N LEU A 4 9.51 -3.61 -0.03
CA LEU A 4 9.65 -4.05 1.36
C LEU A 4 10.56 -3.10 2.15
N LEU A 5 11.56 -2.54 1.47
CA LEU A 5 12.48 -1.55 2.02
C LEU A 5 11.76 -0.22 2.30
N PHE A 6 10.94 0.24 1.35
CA PHE A 6 10.10 1.42 1.54
C PHE A 6 9.02 1.20 2.61
N PHE A 7 8.42 0.02 2.68
CA PHE A 7 7.50 -0.33 3.76
C PHE A 7 8.17 -0.22 5.13
N LEU A 8 9.38 -0.79 5.27
CA LEU A 8 10.13 -0.72 6.52
C LEU A 8 10.47 0.73 6.87
N ALA A 9 10.88 1.53 5.89
CA ALA A 9 11.17 2.95 6.09
C ALA A 9 9.93 3.72 6.57
N LEU A 10 8.76 3.50 5.95
CA LEU A 10 7.49 4.11 6.36
C LEU A 10 7.05 3.66 7.76
N ALA A 11 7.21 2.38 8.09
CA ALA A 11 6.88 1.83 9.40
C ALA A 11 7.77 2.41 10.51
N VAL A 12 9.08 2.47 10.28
CA VAL A 12 10.04 3.10 11.20
C VAL A 12 9.72 4.59 11.35
N TYR A 13 9.50 5.29 10.23
CA TYR A 13 9.14 6.71 10.27
C TYR A 13 7.87 6.94 11.09
N PHE A 14 6.82 6.16 10.89
CA PHE A 14 5.58 6.27 11.66
C PHE A 14 5.80 6.05 13.16
N LEU A 15 6.63 5.08 13.55
CA LEU A 15 6.91 4.78 14.96
C LEU A 15 7.73 5.88 15.64
N PHE A 16 8.75 6.42 14.97
CA PHE A 16 9.64 7.44 15.52
C PHE A 16 9.06 8.86 15.44
N CYS A 17 8.35 9.21 14.37
CA CYS A 17 7.65 10.48 14.22
C CYS A 17 6.20 10.38 14.71
N SER A 18 6.01 9.99 15.99
CA SER A 18 4.72 9.86 16.70
C SER A 18 3.94 11.19 16.90
N GLY A 19 4.05 12.13 15.96
CA GLY A 19 3.26 13.37 15.90
C GLY A 19 2.04 13.28 14.97
N SER A 20 1.74 12.11 14.40
CA SER A 20 0.59 11.97 13.51
C SER A 20 -0.69 11.72 14.30
N ASP A 21 -1.75 12.50 14.04
CA ASP A 21 -3.13 12.26 14.49
C ASP A 21 -3.76 10.98 13.89
N THR A 22 -2.98 10.15 13.20
CA THR A 22 -3.40 8.84 12.73
C THR A 22 -3.50 7.89 13.92
N SER A 23 -4.71 7.40 14.19
CA SER A 23 -4.94 6.43 15.25
C SER A 23 -4.04 5.20 15.05
N LYS A 24 -3.25 4.85 16.07
CA LYS A 24 -2.34 3.68 16.05
C LYS A 24 -3.04 2.40 15.60
N LYS A 25 -4.34 2.26 15.91
CA LYS A 25 -5.17 1.14 15.44
C LYS A 25 -5.31 1.14 13.92
N GLN A 26 -5.65 2.27 13.32
CA GLN A 26 -5.81 2.39 11.85
C GLN A 26 -4.49 2.14 11.12
N ALA A 27 -3.39 2.71 11.62
CA ALA A 27 -2.06 2.50 11.06
C ALA A 27 -1.65 1.01 11.10
N SER A 28 -1.87 0.35 12.25
CA SER A 28 -1.57 -1.09 12.40
C SER A 28 -2.39 -1.96 11.43
N ILE A 29 -3.68 -1.65 11.23
CA ILE A 29 -4.53 -2.39 10.30
C ILE A 29 -4.04 -2.17 8.86
N ALA A 30 -3.72 -0.93 8.48
CA ALA A 30 -3.22 -0.63 7.13
C ALA A 30 -1.89 -1.33 6.83
N MET A 31 -0.96 -1.37 7.80
CA MET A 31 0.30 -2.11 7.68
C MET A 31 0.06 -3.61 7.51
N LEU A 32 -0.88 -4.18 8.27
CA LEU A 32 -1.22 -5.60 8.18
C LEU A 32 -1.84 -5.94 6.81
N VAL A 33 -2.77 -5.10 6.33
CA VAL A 33 -3.39 -5.27 5.00
C VAL A 33 -2.34 -5.19 3.89
N TYR A 34 -1.41 -4.24 3.97
CA TYR A 34 -0.31 -4.13 3.01
C TYR A 34 0.64 -5.35 3.05
N LEU A 35 0.95 -5.87 4.24
CA LEU A 35 1.74 -7.10 4.39
C LEU A 35 1.05 -8.31 3.74
N VAL A 36 -0.26 -8.47 3.97
CA VAL A 36 -1.06 -9.53 3.34
C VAL A 36 -1.07 -9.34 1.82
N TYR A 37 -1.23 -8.11 1.33
CA TYR A 37 -1.14 -7.80 -0.09
C TYR A 37 0.22 -8.24 -0.67
N LEU A 38 1.33 -7.86 -0.05
CA LEU A 38 2.67 -8.24 -0.50
C LEU A 38 2.87 -9.75 -0.49
N PHE A 39 2.36 -10.44 0.53
CA PHE A 39 2.43 -11.88 0.62
C PHE A 39 1.71 -12.55 -0.55
N VAL A 40 0.46 -12.15 -0.82
CA VAL A 40 -0.32 -12.67 -1.95
C VAL A 40 0.33 -12.32 -3.29
N TYR A 41 0.85 -11.11 -3.43
CA TYR A 41 1.53 -10.64 -4.63
C TYR A 41 2.83 -11.40 -4.92
N LYS A 42 3.63 -11.73 -3.91
CA LYS A 42 4.96 -12.35 -4.09
C LYS A 42 4.96 -13.87 -4.00
N VAL A 43 4.12 -14.46 -3.16
CA VAL A 43 4.20 -15.89 -2.80
C VAL A 43 3.24 -16.74 -3.61
N ILE A 44 2.11 -16.19 -4.01
CA ILE A 44 1.08 -16.94 -4.74
C ILE A 44 1.31 -16.71 -6.25
N PRO A 45 1.84 -17.67 -7.02
CA PRO A 45 1.68 -17.68 -8.47
C PRO A 45 0.23 -18.07 -8.85
N PRO A 46 -0.23 -17.84 -10.09
CA PRO A 46 0.48 -17.27 -11.22
C PRO A 46 0.33 -15.73 -11.29
N PHE A 47 1.37 -15.07 -11.79
CA PHE A 47 1.27 -13.71 -12.35
C PHE A 47 1.67 -13.81 -13.81
N PRO A 48 1.03 -13.04 -14.72
CA PRO A 48 1.45 -13.02 -16.12
C PRO A 48 2.95 -12.75 -16.20
N ALA A 49 3.64 -13.47 -17.08
CA ALA A 49 5.03 -13.17 -17.43
C ALA A 49 5.05 -11.72 -17.92
N MET A 50 5.46 -10.80 -17.05
CA MET A 50 5.37 -9.37 -17.29
C MET A 50 6.00 -9.06 -18.64
N THR A 51 5.20 -8.55 -19.56
CA THR A 51 5.65 -8.16 -20.89
C THR A 51 6.52 -6.90 -20.81
N THR A 52 6.36 -6.06 -19.78
CA THR A 52 7.24 -4.93 -19.50
C THR A 52 7.69 -4.86 -18.04
N LYS A 53 8.93 -4.39 -17.81
CA LYS A 53 9.52 -4.21 -16.45
C LYS A 53 8.70 -3.26 -15.55
N TYR A 54 7.88 -2.40 -16.14
CA TYR A 54 7.11 -1.37 -15.44
C TYR A 54 5.80 -1.90 -14.84
N ASP A 55 5.22 -2.94 -15.41
CA ASP A 55 3.95 -3.50 -14.94
C ASP A 55 4.05 -4.02 -13.51
N GLY A 56 5.15 -4.72 -13.18
CA GLY A 56 5.39 -5.20 -11.81
C GLY A 56 5.69 -4.12 -10.80
N GLN A 57 6.23 -2.98 -11.24
CA GLN A 57 6.50 -1.86 -10.34
C GLN A 57 5.20 -1.18 -9.91
N LEU A 58 4.22 -1.06 -10.81
CA LEU A 58 2.90 -0.50 -10.48
C LEU A 58 2.21 -1.27 -9.36
N TYR A 59 2.24 -2.61 -9.39
CA TYR A 59 1.68 -3.45 -8.33
C TYR A 59 2.39 -3.29 -6.97
N GLY A 60 3.68 -2.94 -6.97
CA GLY A 60 4.42 -2.66 -5.73
C GLY A 60 4.21 -1.24 -5.21
N PHE A 61 4.30 -0.25 -6.10
CA PHE A 61 4.29 1.17 -5.76
C PHE A 61 2.91 1.71 -5.44
N MET A 62 1.87 1.32 -6.19
CA MET A 62 0.51 1.82 -5.96
C MET A 62 0.01 1.58 -4.52
N PRO A 63 0.01 0.34 -4.00
CA PRO A 63 -0.40 0.09 -2.61
C PRO A 63 0.57 0.68 -1.59
N LEU A 64 1.84 0.90 -1.95
CA LEU A 64 2.82 1.56 -1.07
C LEU A 64 2.53 3.06 -0.92
N VAL A 65 2.20 3.75 -2.01
CA VAL A 65 1.78 5.15 -1.98
C VAL A 65 0.47 5.29 -1.19
N SER A 66 -0.47 4.37 -1.39
CA SER A 66 -1.71 4.30 -0.59
C SER A 66 -1.44 4.12 0.90
N LEU A 67 -0.51 3.24 1.27
CA LEU A 67 -0.09 3.07 2.67
C LEU A 67 0.54 4.36 3.23
N GLY A 68 1.38 5.03 2.44
CA GLY A 68 1.95 6.34 2.78
C GLY A 68 0.86 7.38 3.08
N ALA A 69 -0.17 7.46 2.24
CA ALA A 69 -1.30 8.38 2.44
C ALA A 69 -2.09 8.10 3.74
N ILE A 70 -2.18 6.83 4.16
CA ILE A 70 -2.85 6.44 5.43
C ILE A 70 -1.96 6.77 6.63
N LEU A 71 -0.67 6.44 6.56
CA LEU A 71 0.28 6.62 7.67
C LEU A 71 0.63 8.09 7.89
N LEU A 72 0.76 8.84 6.79
CA LEU A 72 1.34 10.18 6.74
C LEU A 72 0.39 11.21 6.11
N PRO A 73 -0.85 11.34 6.61
CA PRO A 73 -1.85 12.22 6.00
C PRO A 73 -1.47 13.71 6.09
N HIS A 74 -0.66 14.09 7.09
CA HIS A 74 -0.18 15.44 7.34
C HIS A 74 0.76 15.96 6.24
N PHE A 75 1.37 15.08 5.43
CA PHE A 75 2.19 15.51 4.29
C PHE A 75 1.34 16.12 3.18
N ASN A 76 0.03 15.86 3.17
CA ASN A 76 -0.88 16.52 2.25
C ASN A 76 -1.39 17.83 2.84
N GLY A 77 -0.65 18.92 2.64
CA GLY A 77 -1.06 20.26 3.06
C GLY A 77 -2.26 20.84 2.30
N GLN A 78 -2.72 20.18 1.23
CA GLN A 78 -3.82 20.67 0.38
C GLN A 78 -5.19 20.10 0.76
N SER A 79 -5.26 18.95 1.44
CA SER A 79 -6.54 18.31 1.78
C SER A 79 -6.61 17.96 3.26
N SER A 80 -7.83 17.86 3.79
CA SER A 80 -8.05 17.35 5.14
C SER A 80 -7.44 15.96 5.29
N GLU A 81 -6.81 15.71 6.44
CA GLU A 81 -6.22 14.41 6.75
C GLU A 81 -7.20 13.24 6.60
N VAL A 82 -8.47 13.46 6.92
CA VAL A 82 -9.53 12.45 6.79
C VAL A 82 -9.70 12.04 5.32
N VAL A 83 -9.67 13.01 4.40
CA VAL A 83 -9.79 12.77 2.96
C VAL A 83 -8.55 12.05 2.43
N THR A 84 -7.36 12.45 2.87
CA THR A 84 -6.10 11.81 2.48
C THR A 84 -6.07 10.34 2.94
N ARG A 85 -6.51 10.05 4.17
CA ARG A 85 -6.64 8.67 4.68
C ARG A 85 -7.67 7.88 3.88
N ALA A 86 -8.83 8.46 3.58
CA ALA A 86 -9.88 7.82 2.80
C ALA A 86 -9.39 7.46 1.38
N LEU A 87 -8.66 8.37 0.73
CA LEU A 87 -8.03 8.10 -0.57
C LEU A 87 -6.98 7.01 -0.48
N GLY A 88 -6.17 6.99 0.60
CA GLY A 88 -5.23 5.92 0.87
C GLY A 88 -5.92 4.54 0.99
N TRP A 89 -7.02 4.46 1.75
CA TRP A 89 -7.81 3.23 1.85
C TRP A 89 -8.43 2.82 0.51
N LEU A 90 -8.98 3.77 -0.23
CA LEU A 90 -9.59 3.53 -1.53
C LEU A 90 -8.55 2.99 -2.51
N GLY A 91 -7.36 3.61 -2.59
CA GLY A 91 -6.26 3.14 -3.43
C GLY A 91 -5.78 1.74 -3.05
N MET A 92 -5.72 1.41 -1.75
CA MET A 92 -5.32 0.09 -1.29
C MET A 92 -6.37 -0.99 -1.63
N ILE A 93 -7.66 -0.68 -1.46
CA ILE A 93 -8.76 -1.57 -1.86
C ILE A 93 -8.74 -1.79 -3.37
N THR A 94 -8.57 -0.73 -4.17
CA THR A 94 -8.46 -0.84 -5.63
C THR A 94 -7.27 -1.71 -6.04
N ALA A 95 -6.10 -1.52 -5.43
CA ALA A 95 -4.92 -2.33 -5.72
C ALA A 95 -5.15 -3.83 -5.41
N ILE A 96 -5.79 -4.13 -4.28
CA ILE A 96 -6.20 -5.50 -3.93
C ILE A 96 -7.17 -6.05 -4.97
N PHE A 97 -8.23 -5.31 -5.29
CA PHE A 97 -9.25 -5.74 -6.24
C PHE A 97 -8.65 -6.04 -7.61
N VAL A 98 -7.83 -5.13 -8.15
CA VAL A 98 -7.13 -5.31 -9.43
C VAL A 98 -6.25 -6.56 -9.37
N MET A 99 -5.45 -6.73 -8.31
CA MET A 99 -4.61 -7.92 -8.14
C MET A 99 -5.43 -9.22 -8.15
N LEU A 100 -6.58 -9.24 -7.45
CA LEU A 100 -7.47 -10.40 -7.43
C LEU A 100 -8.10 -10.66 -8.80
N CYS A 101 -8.52 -9.62 -9.53
CA CYS A 101 -9.03 -9.75 -10.90
C CYS A 101 -8.01 -10.40 -11.83
N PHE A 102 -6.75 -9.95 -11.79
CA PHE A 102 -5.68 -10.57 -12.59
C PHE A 102 -5.37 -12.01 -12.17
N LYS A 103 -5.56 -12.36 -10.89
CA LYS A 103 -5.33 -13.72 -10.39
C LYS A 103 -6.44 -14.71 -10.70
N PHE A 104 -7.70 -14.27 -10.71
CA PHE A 104 -8.86 -15.14 -10.85
C PHE A 104 -9.49 -15.16 -12.25
N TYR A 105 -9.30 -14.11 -13.05
CA TYR A 105 -9.96 -13.96 -14.35
C TYR A 105 -8.99 -14.00 -15.54
N VAL A 106 -7.73 -13.58 -15.35
CA VAL A 106 -6.72 -13.60 -16.41
C VAL A 106 -5.91 -14.91 -16.40
N TRP A 107 -5.96 -15.62 -15.28
CA TRP A 107 -5.38 -16.94 -15.04
C TRP A 107 -6.44 -17.88 -14.47
#